data_AF-A0A0C2DGT3-F1
#
_entry.id   AF-A0A0C2DGT3-F1
#
_cell.length_a   1.000
_cell.length_b   1.000
_cell.length_c   1.000
_cell.angle_alpha   90.00
_cell.angle_beta   90.00
_cell.angle_gamma   90.00
#
_symmetry.space_group_name_H-M   'P 1'
#
loop_
_entity.id
_entity.type
_entity.pdbx_description
1 polymer ?
#
loop_
_entity_poly.entity_id
_entity_poly.type
_entity_poly.pdbx_seq_one_letter_code
_entity_poly.pdbx_strand_id
1 'polypeptide(L)'
;MVSFLRFEVEVVEAEGRNTGVKRVSLLSLEILQTSIDVSGDVLAPYLLERVTNLVERLGDTKPQVREAASCLLIDLANVPHSSHEAVLERMSPGFQHKQYLVRIGTMDVFVRLLDESRDELEVQTNRLIPTLCKLTADPNAEE
;
A
#
# COMPACT_ATOMS: atom_id res chain seq x y z
N MET A 1 5.27 -16.60 16.85
CA MET A 1 4.58 -15.96 15.71
C MET A 1 4.27 -14.49 15.99
N VAL A 2 3.53 -14.16 17.06
CA VAL A 2 3.23 -12.75 17.45
C VAL A 2 4.49 -11.89 17.65
N SER A 3 5.56 -12.45 18.22
CA SER A 3 6.83 -11.73 18.42
C SER A 3 7.63 -11.49 17.13
N PHE A 4 7.43 -12.31 16.10
CA PHE A 4 8.10 -12.16 14.81
C PHE A 4 7.42 -11.08 13.97
N LEU A 5 6.08 -11.12 13.91
CA LEU A 5 5.26 -10.06 13.31
C LEU A 5 5.47 -8.71 13.98
N ARG A 6 5.59 -8.68 15.30
CA ARG A 6 5.87 -7.43 16.03
C ARG A 6 7.25 -6.88 15.71
N PHE A 7 8.26 -7.73 15.53
CA PHE A 7 9.61 -7.33 15.14
C PHE A 7 9.64 -6.80 13.69
N GLU A 8 8.94 -7.43 12.76
CA GLU A 8 8.83 -6.98 11.37
C GLU A 8 8.07 -5.65 11.24
N VAL A 9 6.99 -5.49 12.01
CA VAL A 9 6.21 -4.24 12.04
C VAL A 9 7.01 -3.10 12.70
N GLU A 10 7.78 -3.37 13.76
CA GLU A 10 8.68 -2.37 14.38
C GLU A 10 9.81 -1.93 13.41
N VAL A 11 10.28 -2.82 12.55
CA VAL A 11 11.28 -2.48 11.51
C VAL A 11 10.69 -1.52 10.47
N VAL A 12 9.43 -1.70 10.05
CA VAL A 12 8.73 -0.79 9.13
C VAL A 12 8.55 0.61 9.75
N GLU A 13 8.34 0.70 11.07
CA GLU A 13 8.16 1.96 11.80
C GLU A 13 9.47 2.70 12.10
N ALA A 14 10.59 2.00 12.26
CA ALA A 14 11.88 2.58 12.66
C ALA A 14 12.66 3.29 11.52
N GLU A 15 12.18 3.22 10.27
CA GLU A 15 12.98 3.47 9.06
C GLU A 15 13.10 4.94 8.59
N GLY A 16 12.71 5.91 9.43
CA GLY A 16 12.67 7.32 9.02
C GLY A 16 14.03 8.01 8.74
N ARG A 17 15.19 7.46 9.11
CA ARG A 17 16.51 8.15 8.99
C ARG A 17 17.73 7.20 9.09
N ASN A 18 18.16 6.50 8.03
CA ASN A 18 19.61 6.29 7.75
C ASN A 18 19.92 5.54 6.45
N THR A 19 21.05 5.85 5.82
CA THR A 19 21.43 5.39 4.48
C THR A 19 21.91 3.93 4.38
N GLY A 20 22.15 3.24 5.50
CA GLY A 20 22.44 1.79 5.57
C GLY A 20 21.21 0.87 5.62
N VAL A 21 20.02 1.44 5.79
CA VAL A 21 18.75 0.72 6.09
C VAL A 21 17.97 0.36 4.81
N LYS A 22 18.44 0.80 3.64
CA LYS A 22 17.71 0.70 2.36
C LYS A 22 17.61 -0.69 1.72
N ARG A 23 18.29 -1.70 2.27
CA ARG A 23 18.09 -3.13 1.91
C ARG A 23 17.10 -3.80 2.87
N VAL A 24 16.98 -3.29 4.09
CA VAL A 24 16.07 -3.81 5.11
C VAL A 24 14.64 -3.57 4.66
N SER A 25 14.30 -2.36 4.22
CA SER A 25 12.95 -2.03 3.73
C SER A 25 12.42 -2.94 2.62
N LEU A 26 13.23 -3.22 1.59
CA LEU A 26 12.83 -4.12 0.50
C LEU A 26 12.66 -5.56 1.00
N LEU A 27 13.64 -6.07 1.76
CA LEU A 27 13.57 -7.42 2.33
C LEU A 27 12.35 -7.58 3.25
N SER A 28 12.03 -6.56 4.06
CA SER A 28 10.84 -6.57 4.90
C SER A 28 9.55 -6.68 4.09
N LEU A 29 9.43 -5.94 2.98
CA LEU A 29 8.27 -6.05 2.08
C LEU A 29 8.19 -7.43 1.41
N GLU A 30 9.31 -7.98 0.94
CA GLU A 30 9.39 -9.31 0.32
C GLU A 30 9.04 -10.43 1.32
N ILE A 31 9.49 -10.31 2.57
CA ILE A 31 9.14 -11.26 3.63
C ILE A 31 7.65 -11.17 3.97
N LEU A 32 7.09 -9.96 4.08
CA LEU A 32 5.66 -9.77 4.31
C LEU A 32 4.83 -10.36 3.15
N GLN A 33 5.25 -10.15 1.91
CA GLN A 33 4.59 -10.71 0.72
C GLN A 33 4.58 -12.24 0.78
N THR A 34 5.75 -12.85 0.97
CA THR A 34 5.87 -14.31 1.13
C THR A 34 5.04 -14.82 2.32
N SER A 35 4.93 -14.04 3.39
CA SER A 35 4.16 -14.41 4.58
C SER A 35 2.65 -14.35 4.33
N ILE A 36 2.16 -13.36 3.57
CA ILE A 36 0.76 -13.30 3.13
C ILE A 36 0.42 -14.51 2.25
N ASP A 37 1.31 -14.91 1.33
CA ASP A 37 1.07 -16.08 0.47
C ASP A 37 0.89 -17.39 1.27
N VAL A 38 1.59 -17.51 2.40
CA VAL A 38 1.58 -18.72 3.24
C VAL A 38 0.52 -18.66 4.35
N SER A 39 0.23 -17.48 4.90
CA SER A 39 -0.57 -17.31 6.12
C SER A 39 -1.50 -16.10 6.07
N GLY A 40 -1.97 -15.73 4.88
CA GLY A 40 -2.77 -14.53 4.65
C GLY A 40 -4.05 -14.45 5.47
N ASP A 41 -4.70 -15.58 5.74
CA ASP A 41 -5.88 -15.69 6.60
C ASP A 41 -5.62 -15.20 8.03
N VAL A 42 -4.44 -15.48 8.57
CA VAL A 42 -4.03 -15.03 9.91
C VAL A 42 -3.48 -13.61 9.88
N LEU A 43 -2.75 -13.23 8.82
CA LEU A 43 -1.99 -11.99 8.76
C LEU A 43 -2.80 -10.78 8.30
N ALA A 44 -3.84 -10.99 7.47
CA ALA A 44 -4.58 -9.91 6.83
C ALA A 44 -5.11 -8.85 7.82
N PRO A 45 -5.74 -9.19 8.96
CA PRO A 45 -6.24 -8.18 9.88
C PRO A 45 -5.14 -7.26 10.43
N TYR A 46 -3.96 -7.80 10.73
CA TYR A 46 -2.83 -7.04 11.25
C TYR A 46 -2.21 -6.12 10.20
N LEU A 47 -2.13 -6.60 8.95
CA LEU A 47 -1.58 -5.80 7.85
C LEU A 47 -2.57 -4.74 7.35
N LEU A 48 -3.88 -5.00 7.41
CA LEU A 48 -4.90 -3.99 7.19
C LEU A 48 -4.75 -2.81 8.16
N GLU A 49 -4.45 -3.04 9.44
CA GLU A 49 -4.13 -1.96 10.40
C GLU A 49 -2.84 -1.19 10.09
N ARG A 50 -2.06 -1.63 9.10
CA ARG A 50 -0.76 -1.05 8.71
C ARG A 50 -0.71 -0.58 7.26
N VAL A 51 -1.83 -0.62 6.53
CA VAL A 51 -1.91 -0.15 5.13
C VAL A 51 -1.37 1.26 4.96
N THR A 52 -1.61 2.18 5.90
CA THR A 52 -1.07 3.55 5.82
C THR A 52 0.47 3.56 5.79
N ASN A 53 1.13 2.67 6.53
CA ASN A 53 2.58 2.57 6.53
C ASN A 53 3.11 1.98 5.21
N LEU A 54 2.36 1.06 4.61
CA LEU A 54 2.67 0.53 3.27
C LEU A 54 2.50 1.60 2.19
N VAL A 55 1.46 2.45 2.29
CA VAL A 55 1.25 3.59 1.39
C VAL A 55 2.42 4.58 1.45
N GLU A 56 3.03 4.83 2.61
CA GLU A 56 4.25 5.65 2.70
C GLU A 56 5.42 5.06 1.90
N ARG A 57 5.49 3.73 1.74
CA ARG A 57 6.54 3.07 0.93
C ARG A 57 6.36 3.25 -0.58
N LEU A 58 5.14 3.57 -1.03
CA LEU A 58 4.90 4.01 -2.42
C LEU A 58 5.63 5.34 -2.74
N GLY A 59 6.07 6.08 -1.72
CA GLY A 59 6.88 7.29 -1.87
C GLY A 59 8.39 7.05 -1.89
N ASP A 60 8.88 5.80 -1.85
CA ASP A 60 10.32 5.56 -1.77
C ASP A 60 11.06 6.02 -3.04
N THR A 61 12.24 6.61 -2.85
CA THR A 61 13.13 7.02 -3.93
C THR A 61 13.51 5.87 -4.88
N LYS A 62 13.48 4.62 -4.40
CA LYS A 62 13.82 3.43 -5.17
C LYS A 62 12.58 2.80 -5.81
N PRO A 63 12.57 2.61 -7.15
CA PRO A 63 11.46 1.95 -7.83
C PRO A 63 11.13 0.56 -7.29
N GLN A 64 12.13 -0.23 -6.91
CA GLN A 64 11.95 -1.60 -6.38
C GLN A 64 11.17 -1.64 -5.07
N VAL A 65 11.38 -0.65 -4.18
CA VAL A 65 10.64 -0.59 -2.90
C VAL A 65 9.18 -0.18 -3.16
N ARG A 66 8.95 0.76 -4.08
CA ARG A 66 7.60 1.16 -4.49
C ARG A 66 6.84 -0.01 -5.11
N GLU A 67 7.50 -0.77 -5.99
CA GLU A 67 6.90 -1.93 -6.65
C GLU A 67 6.53 -3.01 -5.63
N ALA A 68 7.45 -3.35 -4.70
CA ALA A 68 7.18 -4.33 -3.66
C ALA A 68 6.01 -3.90 -2.75
N ALA A 69 5.90 -2.61 -2.41
CA ALA A 69 4.78 -2.09 -1.64
C ALA A 69 3.46 -2.13 -2.42
N SER A 70 3.49 -1.78 -3.71
CA SER A 70 2.32 -1.85 -4.61
C SER A 70 1.80 -3.29 -4.72
N CYS A 71 2.68 -4.26 -4.99
CA CYS A 71 2.31 -5.67 -5.05
C CYS A 71 1.77 -6.18 -3.71
N LEU A 72 2.42 -5.85 -2.59
CA LEU A 72 1.96 -6.29 -1.27
C LEU A 72 0.53 -5.77 -0.94
N LEU A 73 0.19 -4.56 -1.37
CA LEU A 73 -1.17 -4.01 -1.19
C LEU A 73 -2.21 -4.76 -2.04
N ILE A 74 -1.86 -5.17 -3.26
CA ILE A 74 -2.72 -5.96 -4.13
C ILE A 74 -2.87 -7.39 -3.60
N ASP A 75 -1.78 -8.04 -3.19
CA ASP A 75 -1.83 -9.39 -2.61
C ASP A 75 -2.68 -9.39 -1.32
N LEU A 76 -2.53 -8.35 -0.49
CA LEU A 76 -3.36 -8.17 0.70
C LEU A 76 -4.85 -8.05 0.37
N ALA A 77 -5.24 -7.47 -0.76
CA ALA A 77 -6.66 -7.38 -1.16
C ALA A 77 -7.26 -8.75 -1.51
N ASN A 78 -6.42 -9.71 -1.91
CA ASN A 78 -6.83 -11.00 -2.46
C ASN A 78 -6.81 -12.16 -1.44
N VAL A 79 -6.36 -11.94 -0.21
CA VAL A 79 -6.32 -12.99 0.83
C VAL A 79 -7.59 -13.07 1.67
N PRO A 80 -7.88 -14.24 2.29
CA PRO A 80 -8.99 -14.36 3.22
C PRO A 80 -8.94 -13.33 4.35
N HIS A 81 -10.12 -12.91 4.83
CA HIS A 81 -10.27 -11.86 5.86
C HIS A 81 -9.79 -10.46 5.44
N SER A 82 -9.61 -10.25 4.14
CA SER A 82 -9.41 -8.95 3.50
C SER A 82 -10.37 -8.78 2.32
N SER A 83 -10.31 -7.62 1.67
CA SER A 83 -11.00 -7.34 0.41
C SER A 83 -10.41 -6.12 -0.29
N HIS A 84 -10.68 -5.98 -1.59
CA HIS A 84 -10.35 -4.78 -2.36
C HIS A 84 -10.95 -3.51 -1.75
N GLU A 85 -12.20 -3.58 -1.25
CA GLU A 85 -12.84 -2.47 -0.53
C GLU A 85 -12.07 -2.10 0.74
N ALA A 86 -11.70 -3.10 1.55
CA ALA A 86 -11.03 -2.86 2.84
C ALA A 86 -9.65 -2.22 2.67
N VAL A 87 -8.90 -2.63 1.64
CA VAL A 87 -7.61 -2.03 1.27
C VAL A 87 -7.82 -0.62 0.72
N LEU A 88 -8.76 -0.44 -0.23
CA LEU A 88 -9.06 0.86 -0.84
C LEU A 88 -9.44 1.91 0.22
N GLU A 89 -10.33 1.57 1.15
CA GLU A 89 -10.76 2.47 2.22
C GLU A 89 -9.55 2.97 3.04
N ARG A 90 -8.63 2.06 3.38
CA ARG A 90 -7.47 2.37 4.22
C ARG A 90 -6.35 3.10 3.49
N MET A 91 -6.16 2.84 2.20
CA MET A 91 -5.16 3.54 1.38
C MET A 91 -5.64 4.90 0.86
N SER A 92 -6.95 5.17 0.88
CA SER A 92 -7.57 6.39 0.33
C SER A 92 -6.95 7.72 0.81
N PRO A 93 -6.44 7.88 2.05
CA PRO A 93 -5.70 9.07 2.44
C PRO A 93 -4.47 9.37 1.56
N GLY A 94 -3.88 8.34 0.94
CA GLY A 94 -2.74 8.45 0.02
C GLY A 94 -3.01 9.33 -1.20
N PHE A 95 -4.27 9.43 -1.65
CA PHE A 95 -4.66 10.31 -2.75
C PHE A 95 -4.43 11.81 -2.46
N GLN A 96 -4.38 12.19 -1.19
CA GLN A 96 -4.17 13.58 -0.76
C GLN A 96 -2.83 13.74 -0.04
N HIS A 97 -1.91 12.78 -0.19
CA HIS A 97 -0.65 12.81 0.51
C HIS A 97 0.25 13.97 0.05
N LYS A 98 1.01 14.57 0.97
CA LYS A 98 1.88 15.72 0.67
C LYS A 98 2.98 15.41 -0.35
N GLN A 99 3.49 14.18 -0.36
CA GLN A 99 4.54 13.73 -1.28
C GLN A 99 3.93 13.19 -2.56
N TYR A 100 4.34 13.72 -3.71
CA TYR A 100 3.75 13.38 -5.02
C TYR A 100 3.94 11.91 -5.43
N LEU A 101 5.11 11.31 -5.15
CA LEU A 101 5.34 9.90 -5.43
C LEU A 101 4.36 8.97 -4.71
N VAL A 102 3.96 9.30 -3.47
CA VAL A 102 2.92 8.54 -2.76
C VAL A 102 1.58 8.68 -3.47
N ARG A 103 1.22 9.89 -3.94
CA ARG A 103 -0.03 10.09 -4.69
C ARG A 103 -0.05 9.29 -6.00
N ILE A 104 1.05 9.32 -6.75
CA ILE A 104 1.23 8.52 -7.97
C ILE A 104 1.11 7.03 -7.67
N GLY A 105 1.85 6.52 -6.69
CA GLY A 105 1.76 5.09 -6.34
C GLY A 105 0.38 4.69 -5.81
N THR A 106 -0.31 5.58 -5.09
CA THR A 106 -1.69 5.30 -4.63
C THR A 106 -2.66 5.24 -5.82
N MET A 107 -2.49 6.09 -6.85
CA MET A 107 -3.24 5.99 -8.10
C MET A 107 -2.97 4.69 -8.84
N ASP A 108 -1.71 4.26 -8.92
CA ASP A 108 -1.31 3.00 -9.56
C ASP A 108 -1.97 1.79 -8.89
N VAL A 109 -1.88 1.68 -7.56
CA VAL A 109 -2.56 0.63 -6.78
C VAL A 109 -4.07 0.69 -6.99
N PHE A 110 -4.67 1.89 -7.03
CA PHE A 110 -6.10 2.05 -7.25
C PHE A 110 -6.55 1.52 -8.62
N VAL A 111 -5.80 1.81 -9.68
CA VAL A 111 -6.07 1.28 -11.02
C VAL A 111 -5.98 -0.25 -11.02
N ARG A 112 -4.94 -0.82 -10.40
CA ARG A 112 -4.79 -2.29 -10.29
C ARG A 112 -5.94 -2.95 -9.53
N LEU A 113 -6.43 -2.33 -8.44
CA LEU A 113 -7.62 -2.82 -7.72
C LEU A 113 -8.88 -2.78 -8.60
N LEU A 114 -9.03 -1.74 -9.44
CA LEU A 114 -10.14 -1.66 -10.40
C LEU A 114 -10.03 -2.68 -11.52
N ASP A 115 -8.82 -3.00 -11.98
CA ASP A 115 -8.60 -4.01 -13.00
C ASP A 115 -9.00 -5.41 -12.51
N GLU A 116 -8.87 -5.69 -11.21
CA GLU A 116 -9.28 -6.96 -10.60
C GLU A 116 -10.77 -7.01 -10.22
N SER A 117 -11.31 -5.93 -9.63
CA SER A 117 -12.62 -5.95 -8.95
C SER A 117 -13.47 -4.70 -9.23
N ARG A 118 -13.54 -4.27 -10.50
CA ARG A 118 -14.25 -3.04 -10.92
C ARG A 118 -15.68 -2.94 -10.39
N ASP A 119 -16.48 -3.98 -10.60
CA ASP A 119 -17.90 -3.98 -10.25
C ASP A 119 -18.11 -3.94 -8.73
N GLU A 120 -17.21 -4.55 -7.97
CA GLU A 120 -17.24 -4.54 -6.50
C GLU A 120 -16.87 -3.17 -5.93
N LEU A 121 -16.01 -2.42 -6.63
CA LEU A 121 -15.50 -1.11 -6.21
C LEU A 121 -16.28 0.09 -6.75
N GLU A 122 -17.39 -0.11 -7.47
CA GLU A 122 -18.14 0.96 -8.13
C GLU A 122 -18.58 2.05 -7.13
N VAL A 123 -19.14 1.65 -5.99
CA VAL A 123 -19.67 2.59 -4.98
C VAL A 123 -18.56 3.43 -4.36
N GLN A 124 -17.43 2.82 -4.03
CA GLN A 124 -16.26 3.45 -3.41
C GLN A 124 -15.59 4.39 -4.41
N THR A 125 -15.46 3.95 -5.66
CA THR A 125 -14.94 4.77 -6.77
C THR A 125 -15.79 6.02 -6.98
N ASN A 126 -17.11 5.88 -7.01
CA ASN A 126 -18.02 7.02 -7.16
C ASN A 126 -17.87 8.05 -6.02
N ARG A 127 -17.62 7.59 -4.78
CA ARG A 127 -17.35 8.49 -3.64
C ARG A 127 -16.00 9.20 -3.76
N LEU A 128 -15.03 8.62 -4.46
CA LEU A 128 -13.70 9.18 -4.65
C LEU A 128 -13.62 10.20 -5.80
N ILE A 129 -14.62 10.28 -6.69
CA ILE A 129 -14.62 11.19 -7.86
C ILE A 129 -14.15 12.61 -7.51
N PRO A 130 -14.67 13.30 -6.47
CA PRO A 130 -14.21 14.66 -6.14
C PRO A 130 -12.72 14.74 -5.76
N THR A 131 -12.18 13.69 -5.16
CA THR A 131 -10.76 13.57 -4.82
C THR A 131 -9.93 13.33 -6.09
N LEU A 132 -10.38 12.43 -6.96
CA LEU A 132 -9.71 12.12 -8.23
C LEU A 132 -9.65 13.33 -9.17
N CYS A 133 -10.73 14.11 -9.26
CA CYS A 133 -10.74 15.35 -10.04
C CYS A 133 -9.76 16.42 -9.50
N LYS A 134 -9.39 16.39 -8.22
CA LYS A 134 -8.34 17.29 -7.71
C LYS A 134 -6.95 16.84 -8.14
N LEU A 135 -6.72 15.54 -8.23
CA LEU A 135 -5.47 14.95 -8.71
C LEU A 135 -5.21 15.25 -10.19
N THR A 136 -6.24 15.45 -11.02
CA THR A 136 -6.04 15.88 -12.41
C THR A 136 -5.49 17.29 -12.54
N ALA A 137 -5.52 18.09 -11.47
CA ALA A 137 -4.91 19.41 -11.38
C ALA A 137 -3.63 19.42 -10.54
N ASP A 138 -3.03 18.24 -10.30
CA ASP A 138 -1.79 18.12 -9.53
C ASP A 138 -0.63 18.80 -10.26
N PRO A 139 0.15 19.68 -9.59
CA PRO A 139 1.28 20.36 -10.23
C PRO A 139 2.40 19.40 -10.67
N ASN A 140 2.40 18.14 -10.22
CA ASN A 140 3.38 17.12 -10.57
C ASN A 140 2.80 16.06 -11.52
N ALA A 141 1.70 16.34 -12.23
CA ALA A 141 1.02 15.36 -13.09
C ALA A 141 1.81 14.95 -14.35
N GLU A 142 2.87 15.68 -14.72
CA GLU A 142 3.66 15.46 -15.94
C GLU A 142 5.08 14.91 -15.68
N GLU A 143 5.45 14.64 -14.41
CA GLU A 143 6.74 14.05 -14.02
C GLU A 143 6.73 12.52 -13.99
#